data_AF-A0A2N5IAK1-F1
#
_entry.id   AF-A0A2N5IAK1-F1
#
_cell.length_a   1.000
_cell.length_b   1.000
_cell.length_c   1.000
_cell.angle_alpha   90.00
_cell.angle_beta   90.00
_cell.angle_gamma   90.00
#
_symmetry.space_group_name_H-M   'P 1'
#
loop_
_entity.id
_entity.type
_entity.pdbx_description
1 polymer ?
#
loop_
_entity_poly.entity_id
_entity_poly.type
_entity_poly.pdbx_seq_one_letter_code
_entity_poly.pdbx_strand_id
1 'polypeptide(L)'
;MTVKVSEWSTLSQPVKTILERVDINRKGFTLEAGQEFEIPYFKGMITTEMLSEIKQYETSSENEGYYKTKSDGDSLRIIFLKGAFD
;
A
#
# COMPACT_ATOMS: atom_id res chain seq x y z
N MET A 1 11.67 -10.18 17.37
CA MET A 1 12.29 -9.98 16.05
C MET A 1 11.41 -9.01 15.29
N THR A 2 11.84 -7.77 15.09
CA THR A 2 11.05 -6.78 14.34
C THR A 2 11.33 -7.04 12.87
N VAL A 3 10.41 -7.69 12.16
CA VAL A 3 10.51 -7.88 10.72
C VAL A 3 10.43 -6.48 10.12
N LYS A 4 11.55 -5.97 9.60
CA LYS A 4 11.54 -4.75 8.80
C LYS A 4 10.83 -5.11 7.51
N VAL A 5 9.67 -4.50 7.25
CA VAL A 5 8.98 -4.64 5.97
C VAL A 5 9.78 -3.85 4.94
N SER A 6 10.75 -4.53 4.32
CA SER A 6 11.64 -3.96 3.31
C SER A 6 11.55 -4.68 1.97
N GLU A 7 10.79 -5.77 1.88
CA GLU A 7 10.72 -6.62 0.69
C GLU A 7 9.27 -7.02 0.38
N TRP A 8 8.90 -7.09 -0.89
CA TRP A 8 7.55 -7.40 -1.39
C TRP A 8 7.04 -8.70 -0.78
N SER A 9 7.90 -9.73 -0.75
CA SER A 9 7.60 -11.05 -0.20
C SER A 9 7.11 -11.00 1.26
N THR A 10 7.56 -10.02 2.04
CA THR A 10 7.21 -9.85 3.46
C THR A 10 5.87 -9.16 3.70
N LEU A 11 5.30 -8.53 2.67
CA LEU A 11 3.99 -7.87 2.77
C LEU A 11 2.86 -8.88 2.93
N SER A 12 1.87 -8.52 3.73
CA SER A 12 0.61 -9.25 3.83
C SER A 12 -0.11 -9.29 2.47
N GLN A 13 -0.81 -10.40 2.21
CA GLN A 13 -1.54 -10.59 0.94
C GLN A 13 -2.54 -9.46 0.63
N PRO A 14 -3.29 -8.91 1.61
CA PRO A 14 -4.11 -7.72 1.43
C PRO A 14 -3.32 -6.51 0.89
N VAL A 15 -2.16 -6.22 1.49
CA VAL A 15 -1.32 -5.08 1.12
C VAL A 15 -0.75 -5.25 -0.28
N LYS A 16 -0.28 -6.45 -0.64
CA LYS A 16 0.14 -6.78 -2.00
C LYS A 16 -0.97 -6.49 -3.01
N THR A 17 -2.17 -7.02 -2.76
CA THR A 17 -3.35 -6.84 -3.63
C THR A 17 -3.70 -5.36 -3.81
N ILE A 18 -3.64 -4.59 -2.72
CA ILE A 18 -3.86 -3.14 -2.69
C ILE A 18 -2.83 -2.42 -3.56
N LEU A 19 -1.54 -2.70 -3.38
CA LEU A 19 -0.45 -2.06 -4.14
C LEU A 19 -0.45 -2.47 -5.62
N GLU A 20 -0.69 -3.75 -5.94
CA GLU A 20 -0.89 -4.22 -7.32
C GLU A 20 -2.03 -3.46 -7.99
N ARG A 21 -3.11 -3.19 -7.24
CA ARG A 21 -4.24 -2.42 -7.75
C ARG A 21 -3.88 -0.95 -8.00
N VAL A 22 -3.02 -0.33 -7.18
CA VAL A 22 -2.47 1.02 -7.45
C VAL A 22 -1.72 1.01 -8.78
N ASP A 23 -0.86 0.02 -8.96
CA ASP A 23 0.01 -0.10 -10.13
C ASP A 23 -0.79 -0.35 -11.42
N ILE A 24 -1.65 -1.39 -11.44
CA ILE A 24 -2.47 -1.77 -12.60
C ILE A 24 -3.36 -0.60 -13.06
N ASN A 25 -4.00 0.12 -12.13
CA ASN A 25 -4.87 1.23 -12.49
C ASN A 25 -4.13 2.57 -12.64
N ARG A 26 -2.85 2.63 -12.29
CA ARG A 26 -2.03 3.84 -12.25
C ARG A 26 -2.69 4.97 -11.47
N LYS A 27 -3.35 4.62 -10.37
CA LYS A 27 -4.17 5.55 -9.56
C LYS A 27 -3.95 5.28 -8.09
N GLY A 28 -3.73 6.36 -7.35
CA GLY A 28 -3.73 6.34 -5.90
C GLY A 28 -5.15 6.25 -5.31
N PHE A 29 -5.24 5.91 -4.03
CA PHE A 29 -6.47 5.91 -3.26
C PHE A 29 -6.19 6.26 -1.80
N THR A 30 -7.23 6.61 -1.07
CA THR A 30 -7.16 6.86 0.37
C THR A 30 -7.68 5.62 1.09
N LEU A 31 -6.90 5.14 2.05
CA LEU A 31 -7.27 4.08 2.97
C LEU A 31 -7.39 4.65 4.37
N GLU A 32 -8.45 4.33 5.08
CA GLU A 32 -8.63 4.74 6.48
C GLU A 32 -8.70 3.51 7.39
N ALA A 33 -8.04 3.56 8.55
CA ALA A 33 -8.11 2.46 9.51
C ALA A 33 -9.55 2.26 10.02
N GLY A 34 -10.05 1.02 9.97
CA GLY A 34 -11.42 0.68 10.31
C GLY A 34 -12.43 0.85 9.16
N GLN A 35 -12.01 1.36 8.00
CA GLN A 35 -12.85 1.45 6.82
C GLN A 35 -13.04 0.07 6.17
N GLU A 36 -14.26 -0.25 5.76
CA GLU A 36 -14.50 -1.37 4.83
C GLU A 36 -14.03 -0.98 3.42
N PHE A 37 -13.14 -1.79 2.85
CA PHE A 37 -12.57 -1.56 1.54
C PHE A 37 -12.77 -2.80 0.67
N GLU A 38 -13.24 -2.57 -0.55
CA GLU A 38 -13.53 -3.61 -1.52
C GLU A 38 -12.83 -3.29 -2.84
N ILE A 39 -11.94 -4.19 -3.26
CA ILE A 39 -11.30 -4.23 -4.57
C ILE A 39 -11.35 -5.67 -5.09
N PRO A 40 -11.14 -5.91 -6.39
CA PRO A 40 -11.01 -7.28 -6.88
C PRO A 40 -9.97 -8.05 -6.06
N TYR A 41 -10.34 -9.26 -5.61
CA TYR A 41 -9.51 -10.16 -4.80
C TYR A 41 -9.22 -9.71 -3.37
N PHE A 42 -9.79 -8.60 -2.90
CA PHE A 42 -9.75 -8.20 -1.50
C PHE A 42 -11.05 -7.50 -1.06
N LYS A 43 -11.72 -8.07 -0.05
CA LYS A 43 -12.84 -7.43 0.65
C LYS A 43 -12.61 -7.58 2.14
N GLY A 44 -12.51 -6.48 2.86
CA GLY A 44 -12.31 -6.51 4.30
C GLY A 44 -12.12 -5.13 4.92
N MET A 45 -11.88 -5.12 6.22
CA MET A 45 -11.54 -3.88 6.93
C MET A 45 -10.05 -3.59 6.78
N ILE A 46 -9.74 -2.32 6.50
CA ILE A 46 -8.37 -1.82 6.54
C ILE A 46 -7.92 -1.73 8.00
N THR A 47 -6.81 -2.39 8.32
CA THR A 47 -6.21 -2.32 9.65
C THR A 47 -5.06 -1.31 9.68
N THR A 48 -4.77 -0.78 10.87
CA THR A 48 -3.61 0.10 11.08
C THR A 48 -2.29 -0.60 10.71
N GLU A 49 -2.23 -1.93 10.86
CA GLU A 49 -1.08 -2.74 10.42
C GLU A 49 -0.88 -2.65 8.91
N MET A 50 -1.94 -2.81 8.12
CA MET A 50 -1.86 -2.68 6.65
C MET A 50 -1.36 -1.29 6.24
N LEU A 51 -1.85 -0.22 6.88
CA LEU A 51 -1.39 1.14 6.62
C LEU A 51 0.11 1.30 6.94
N SER A 52 0.56 0.70 8.05
CA SER A 52 1.95 0.71 8.45
C SER A 52 2.84 -0.06 7.46
N GLU A 53 2.40 -1.22 6.99
CA GLU A 53 3.10 -2.02 5.97
C GLU A 53 3.28 -1.24 4.67
N ILE A 54 2.21 -0.62 4.16
CA ILE A 54 2.23 0.18 2.93
C ILE A 54 3.22 1.35 3.05
N LYS A 55 3.22 2.02 4.20
CA LYS A 55 4.11 3.15 4.50
C LYS A 55 5.57 2.71 4.67
N GLN A 56 5.82 1.56 5.28
CA GLN A 56 7.17 1.00 5.37
C GLN A 56 7.68 0.62 3.98
N TYR A 57 6.84 -0.02 3.15
CA TYR A 57 7.22 -0.42 1.80
C TYR A 57 7.52 0.77 0.88
N GLU A 58 6.92 1.95 1.10
CA GLU A 58 7.30 3.18 0.37
C GLU A 58 8.82 3.46 0.46
N THR A 59 9.40 3.18 1.63
CA THR A 59 10.83 3.40 1.89
C THR A 59 11.73 2.25 1.45
N SER A 60 11.14 1.15 0.95
CA SER A 60 11.89 0.02 0.40
C SER A 60 12.60 0.42 -0.89
N SER A 61 13.78 -0.16 -1.10
CA SER A 61 14.50 -0.08 -2.37
C SER A 61 13.69 -0.64 -3.56
N GLU A 62 12.75 -1.57 -3.32
CA GLU A 62 11.90 -2.14 -4.38
C GLU A 62 10.76 -1.22 -4.84
N ASN A 63 10.38 -0.23 -4.04
CA ASN A 63 9.38 0.74 -4.48
C ASN A 63 9.92 1.62 -5.61
N GLU A 64 11.23 1.85 -5.73
CA GLU A 64 11.88 2.66 -6.79
C GLU A 64 11.21 4.03 -7.10
N GLY A 65 10.36 4.54 -6.20
CA GLY A 65 9.54 5.73 -6.41
C GLY A 65 8.26 5.54 -7.24
N TYR A 66 7.75 4.31 -7.40
CA TYR A 66 6.47 4.01 -8.09
C TYR A 66 5.27 4.66 -7.41
N TYR A 67 5.24 4.61 -6.07
CA TYR A 67 4.22 5.31 -5.29
C TYR A 67 4.81 6.03 -4.07
N LYS A 68 4.01 6.92 -3.50
CA LYS A 68 4.29 7.66 -2.26
C LYS A 68 3.06 7.66 -1.37
N THR A 69 3.24 7.66 -0.06
CA THR A 69 2.15 7.77 0.90
C THR A 69 2.13 9.14 1.55
N LYS A 70 0.93 9.59 1.92
CA LYS A 70 0.72 10.77 2.76
C LYS A 70 -0.26 10.41 3.85
N SER A 71 0.22 10.45 5.10
CA SER A 71 -0.64 10.28 6.27
C SER A 71 -1.42 11.58 6.53
N ASP A 72 -2.71 11.46 6.82
CA ASP A 72 -3.62 12.54 7.21
C ASP A 72 -4.50 12.01 8.35
N GLY A 73 -4.06 12.19 9.61
CA GLY A 73 -4.70 11.54 10.76
C GLY A 73 -4.66 10.01 10.68
N ASP A 74 -5.83 9.38 10.82
CA ASP A 74 -6.05 7.92 10.70
C ASP A 74 -6.17 7.42 9.25
N SER A 75 -6.07 8.35 8.29
CA SER A 75 -6.09 8.07 6.86
C SER A 75 -4.68 8.02 6.27
N LEU A 76 -4.44 7.06 5.38
CA LEU A 76 -3.25 6.96 4.54
C LEU A 76 -3.65 7.11 3.07
N ARG A 77 -3.18 8.17 2.44
CA ARG A 77 -3.35 8.38 1.01
C ARG A 77 -2.16 7.81 0.25
N ILE A 78 -2.41 6.82 -0.61
CA ILE A 78 -1.44 6.34 -1.58
C ILE A 78 -1.53 7.22 -2.82
N ILE A 79 -0.39 7.69 -3.30
CA ILE A 79 -0.23 8.55 -4.46
C ILE A 79 0.68 7.80 -5.43
N PHE A 80 0.12 7.39 -6.57
CA PHE A 80 0.91 6.83 -7.65
C PHE A 80 1.75 7.93 -8.31
N LEU A 81 3.05 7.69 -8.49
CA LEU A 81 4.01 8.65 -9.04
C LEU A 81 4.56 8.23 -10.40
N LYS A 82 4.85 6.94 -10.58
CA LYS A 82 5.36 6.36 -11.82
C LYS A 82 4.74 4.99 -12.05
N GLY A 83 4.46 4.66 -13.31
CA GLY A 83 4.12 3.30 -13.69
C GLY A 83 5.36 2.51 -14.04
N ALA A 84 5.41 1.26 -13.62
CA ALA A 84 6.41 0.29 -14.07
C ALA A 84 6.18 -0.04 -15.55
N PHE A 85 6.57 0.87 -16.44
CA PHE A 85 6.72 0.61 -17.87
C PHE A 85 7.84 1.51 -18.41
N ASP A 86 9.07 1.02 -18.33
CA ASP A 86 9.92 0.86 -19.52
C ASP A 86 10.60 -0.51 -19.45
#